data_AF-A0A2S2PGU2-F1
#
_entry.id   AF-A0A2S2PGU2-F1
#
_cell.length_a   1.000
_cell.length_b   1.000
_cell.length_c   1.000
_cell.angle_alpha   90.00
_cell.angle_beta   90.00
_cell.angle_gamma   90.00
#
_symmetry.space_group_name_H-M   'P 1'
#
loop_
_entity.id
_entity.type
_entity.pdbx_description
1 polymer ?
#
loop_
_entity_poly.entity_id
_entity_poly.type
_entity_poly.pdbx_seq_one_letter_code
_entity_poly.pdbx_strand_id
1 'polypeptide(L)'
;MDENFSMASVIFHQLPTRPQIVNVDFEKAVINPIKIVIGEDVQIQGCFFHLCQSTHRKIQQLDLKQLYRSNAEFSHVCGILDSLAFLSKNDIMTGLSYLKSVMPEEATDLVEYFERT
;
A
#
# COMPACT_ATOMS: atom_id res chain seq x y z
N MET A 1 6.32 -10.94 -22.04
CA MET A 1 4.93 -10.83 -21.54
C MET A 1 4.91 -11.71 -20.31
N ASP A 2 4.93 -11.10 -19.13
CA ASP A 2 5.26 -11.80 -17.88
C ASP A 2 4.16 -12.79 -17.49
N GLU A 3 4.52 -13.94 -16.90
CA GLU A 3 3.59 -15.02 -16.54
C GLU A 3 2.42 -14.54 -15.65
N ASN A 4 2.66 -13.54 -14.81
CA ASN A 4 1.63 -12.90 -13.98
C ASN A 4 0.54 -12.19 -14.81
N PHE A 5 0.92 -11.63 -15.96
CA PHE A 5 -0.02 -10.97 -16.87
C PHE A 5 -0.94 -11.99 -17.57
N SER A 6 -0.41 -13.18 -17.87
CA SER A 6 -1.16 -14.30 -18.45
C SER A 6 -2.24 -14.81 -17.48
N MET A 7 -1.88 -15.05 -16.21
CA MET A 7 -2.79 -15.55 -15.18
C MET A 7 -3.94 -14.58 -14.86
N ALA A 8 -3.64 -13.27 -14.73
CA ALA A 8 -4.67 -12.26 -14.49
C ALA A 8 -5.67 -12.19 -15.67
N SER A 9 -5.16 -12.22 -16.91
CA SER A 9 -6.00 -12.24 -18.12
C SER A 9 -6.96 -13.43 -18.14
N VAL A 10 -6.49 -14.63 -17.77
CA VAL A 10 -7.33 -15.84 -17.72
C VAL A 10 -8.45 -15.70 -16.70
N ILE A 11 -8.17 -15.18 -15.50
CA ILE A 11 -9.17 -15.00 -14.44
C ILE A 11 -10.23 -13.97 -14.85
N PHE A 12 -9.81 -12.83 -15.41
CA PHE A 12 -10.74 -11.77 -15.78
C PHE A 12 -11.62 -12.13 -16.99
N HIS A 13 -11.13 -12.93 -17.94
CA HIS A 13 -11.95 -13.44 -19.06
C HIS A 13 -12.98 -14.50 -18.66
N GLN A 14 -12.84 -15.11 -17.47
CA GLN A 14 -13.78 -16.09 -16.93
C GLN A 14 -14.88 -15.45 -16.07
N LEU A 15 -14.80 -14.15 -15.78
CA LEU A 15 -15.83 -13.46 -15.02
C LEU A 15 -17.11 -13.32 -15.86
N PRO A 16 -18.29 -13.66 -15.32
CA PRO A 16 -19.55 -13.56 -16.04
C PRO A 16 -19.93 -12.11 -16.40
N THR A 17 -19.36 -11.14 -15.69
CA THR A 17 -19.52 -9.71 -15.93
C THR A 17 -18.20 -8.98 -15.72
N ARG A 18 -18.03 -7.88 -16.47
CA ARG A 18 -16.88 -6.99 -16.31
C ARG A 18 -17.01 -6.18 -15.02
N PRO A 19 -16.03 -6.23 -14.09
CA PRO A 19 -16.11 -5.47 -12.85
C PRO A 19 -15.97 -3.97 -13.14
N GLN A 20 -16.79 -3.16 -12.45
CA GLN A 20 -16.72 -1.69 -12.53
C GLN A 20 -15.80 -1.09 -11.47
N ILE A 21 -15.67 -1.77 -10.33
CA ILE A 21 -14.83 -1.37 -9.20
C ILE A 21 -13.97 -2.57 -8.82
N VAL A 22 -12.67 -2.34 -8.61
CA VAL A 22 -11.75 -3.34 -8.09
C VAL A 22 -11.01 -2.78 -6.89
N ASN A 23 -11.09 -3.51 -5.77
CA ASN A 23 -10.34 -3.22 -4.56
C ASN A 23 -9.00 -3.95 -4.61
N VAL A 24 -7.89 -3.22 -4.58
CA VAL A 24 -6.54 -3.78 -4.69
C VAL A 24 -5.56 -3.08 -3.76
N ASP A 25 -4.35 -3.62 -3.68
CA ASP A 25 -3.21 -2.97 -3.03
C ASP A 25 -2.88 -1.64 -3.72
N PHE A 26 -2.24 -0.73 -2.99
CA PHE A 26 -1.89 0.61 -3.48
C PHE A 26 -0.74 0.60 -4.51
N GLU A 27 -0.17 -0.57 -4.80
CA GLU A 27 0.99 -0.70 -5.68
C GLU A 27 0.63 -0.60 -7.17
N LYS A 28 1.37 0.23 -7.91
CA LYS A 28 1.21 0.35 -9.37
C LYS A 28 1.43 -0.97 -10.11
N ALA A 29 2.23 -1.87 -9.54
CA ALA A 29 2.50 -3.19 -10.08
C ALA A 29 1.24 -4.05 -10.21
N VAL A 30 0.23 -3.82 -9.36
CA VAL A 30 -1.08 -4.50 -9.42
C VAL A 30 -2.09 -3.68 -10.21
N ILE A 31 -2.09 -2.35 -10.01
CA ILE A 31 -3.05 -1.44 -10.65
C ILE A 31 -2.91 -1.41 -12.17
N ASN A 32 -1.68 -1.35 -12.69
CA ASN A 32 -1.44 -1.21 -14.13
C ASN A 32 -1.95 -2.42 -14.94
N PRO A 33 -1.62 -3.68 -14.57
CA PRO A 33 -2.16 -4.85 -15.26
C PRO A 33 -3.70 -4.91 -15.25
N ILE A 34 -4.33 -4.53 -14.15
CA ILE A 34 -5.80 -4.52 -14.03
C ILE A 34 -6.42 -3.57 -15.05
N LYS A 35 -5.86 -2.37 -15.21
CA LYS A 35 -6.31 -1.40 -16.21
C LYS A 35 -6.12 -1.90 -17.64
N ILE A 36 -5.04 -2.64 -17.91
CA ILE A 36 -4.80 -3.21 -19.24
C ILE A 36 -5.78 -4.34 -19.55
N VAL A 37 -6.06 -5.23 -18.59
CA VAL A 37 -6.90 -6.41 -18.81
C VAL A 37 -8.38 -6.08 -18.76
N ILE A 38 -8.81 -5.29 -17.76
CA ILE A 38 -10.22 -4.96 -17.55
C ILE A 38 -10.60 -3.74 -18.38
N GLY A 39 -9.72 -2.74 -18.49
CA GLY A 39 -9.92 -1.49 -19.24
C GLY A 39 -9.81 -0.25 -18.34
N GLU A 40 -9.47 0.90 -18.93
CA GLU A 40 -9.12 2.13 -18.21
C GLU A 40 -10.27 2.79 -17.43
N ASP A 41 -11.53 2.49 -17.80
CA ASP A 41 -12.74 2.97 -17.13
C ASP A 41 -13.06 2.24 -15.82
N VAL A 42 -12.32 1.17 -15.48
CA VAL A 42 -12.46 0.50 -14.18
C VAL A 42 -12.03 1.42 -13.04
N GLN A 43 -12.87 1.51 -12.01
CA GLN A 43 -12.53 2.26 -10.81
C GLN A 43 -11.63 1.43 -9.90
N ILE A 44 -10.46 1.97 -9.58
CA ILE A 44 -9.50 1.36 -8.66
C ILE A 44 -9.69 1.97 -7.28
N GLN A 45 -9.89 1.11 -6.29
CA GLN A 45 -9.97 1.50 -4.88
C GLN A 45 -8.83 0.82 -4.12
N GLY A 46 -8.06 1.61 -3.38
CA GLY A 46 -7.00 1.11 -2.51
C GLY A 46 -7.61 0.42 -1.28
N CYS A 47 -7.16 -0.79 -0.97
CA CYS A 47 -7.64 -1.53 0.18
C CYS A 47 -6.85 -1.15 1.44
N PHE A 48 -7.47 -0.37 2.34
CA PHE A 48 -6.85 0.05 3.60
C PHE A 48 -6.39 -1.13 4.48
N PHE A 49 -7.17 -2.22 4.51
CA PHE A 49 -6.79 -3.42 5.27
C PHE A 49 -5.50 -4.06 4.75
N HIS A 50 -5.30 -4.12 3.42
CA HIS A 50 -4.05 -4.63 2.86
C HIS A 50 -2.88 -3.68 3.09
N LEU A 51 -3.12 -2.35 3.10
CA LEU A 51 -2.11 -1.37 3.47
C LEU A 51 -1.59 -1.61 4.89
N CYS A 52 -2.49 -1.70 5.88
CA CYS A 52 -2.10 -1.99 7.27
C CYS A 52 -1.31 -3.31 7.38
N GLN A 53 -1.72 -4.35 6.62
CA GLN A 53 -0.96 -5.60 6.57
C GLN A 53 0.44 -5.42 5.96
N SER A 54 0.59 -4.64 4.89
CA SER A 54 1.89 -4.31 4.31
C SER A 54 2.79 -3.61 5.32
N THR A 55 2.26 -2.65 6.07
CA THR A 55 2.97 -1.98 7.18
C THR A 55 3.43 -2.99 8.22
N HIS A 56 2.53 -3.86 8.69
CA HIS A 56 2.89 -4.90 9.67
C HIS A 56 3.89 -5.93 9.16
N ARG A 57 3.85 -6.31 7.88
CA ARG A 57 4.87 -7.18 7.27
C ARG A 57 6.21 -6.47 7.23
N LYS A 58 6.24 -5.19 6.85
CA LYS A 58 7.49 -4.44 6.78
C LYS A 58 8.11 -4.21 8.15
N ILE A 59 7.31 -3.90 9.17
CA ILE A 59 7.74 -3.83 10.58
C ILE A 59 8.42 -5.13 11.02
N GLN A 60 7.88 -6.29 10.62
CA GLN A 60 8.49 -7.58 10.96
C GLN A 60 9.79 -7.84 10.20
N GLN A 61 9.86 -7.46 8.92
CA GLN A 61 11.08 -7.60 8.11
C GLN A 61 12.23 -6.71 8.58
N LEU A 62 11.92 -5.58 9.23
CA LEU A 62 12.89 -4.66 9.81
C LEU A 62 13.21 -4.99 11.28
N ASP A 63 12.76 -6.14 11.79
CA ASP A 63 12.92 -6.54 13.20
C ASP A 63 12.31 -5.55 14.24
N LEU A 64 11.42 -4.65 13.80
CA LEU A 64 10.77 -3.62 14.63
C LEU A 64 9.56 -4.13 15.42
N LYS A 65 9.26 -5.43 15.35
CA LYS A 65 8.09 -6.04 16.00
C LYS A 65 8.04 -5.80 17.50
N GLN A 66 9.19 -5.86 18.18
CA GLN A 66 9.24 -5.63 19.61
C GLN A 66 8.99 -4.15 19.93
N LEU A 67 9.66 -3.24 19.21
CA LEU A 67 9.45 -1.79 19.32
C LEU A 67 7.97 -1.42 19.13
N TYR A 68 7.33 -1.95 18.09
CA TYR A 68 5.90 -1.75 17.82
C TYR A 68 5.00 -2.17 18.99
N ARG A 69 5.34 -3.26 19.68
CA ARG A 69 4.52 -3.80 20.78
C ARG A 69 4.74 -3.08 22.10
N SER A 70 5.96 -2.63 22.37
CA SER A 70 6.33 -2.03 23.65
C SER A 70 6.29 -0.51 23.67
N ASN A 71 6.25 0.14 22.50
CA ASN A 71 6.24 1.59 22.37
C ASN A 71 4.94 2.08 21.70
N ALA A 72 4.04 2.65 22.50
CA ALA A 72 2.76 3.16 22.03
C ALA A 72 2.89 4.36 21.07
N GLU A 73 3.92 5.20 21.24
CA GLU A 73 4.19 6.33 20.35
C GLU A 73 4.60 5.84 18.96
N PHE A 74 5.52 4.86 18.89
CA PHE A 74 5.89 4.26 17.60
C PHE A 74 4.70 3.55 16.93
N SER A 75 3.90 2.80 17.69
CA SER A 75 2.66 2.21 17.16
C SER A 75 1.68 3.26 16.64
N HIS A 76 1.60 4.43 17.30
CA HIS A 76 0.77 5.54 16.86
C HIS A 76 1.29 6.14 15.55
N VAL A 77 2.61 6.39 15.45
CA VAL A 77 3.25 6.89 14.22
C VAL A 77 3.05 5.92 13.04
N CYS A 78 3.10 4.60 13.27
CA CYS A 78 2.75 3.61 12.25
C CYS A 78 1.28 3.71 11.81
N GLY A 79 0.36 4.04 12.72
CA GLY A 79 -1.05 4.30 12.37
C GLY A 79 -1.21 5.58 11.55
N ILE A 80 -0.40 6.62 11.82
CA ILE A 80 -0.36 7.84 11.00
C ILE A 80 0.15 7.51 9.59
N LEU A 81 1.17 6.64 9.49
CA LEU A 81 1.67 6.16 8.20
C LEU A 81 0.57 5.49 7.37
N ASP A 82 -0.23 4.59 7.96
CA ASP A 82 -1.37 3.99 7.27
C ASP A 82 -2.43 5.05 6.88
N SER A 83 -2.64 6.06 7.74
CA SER A 83 -3.63 7.12 7.51
C SER A 83 -3.33 8.02 6.31
N LEU A 84 -2.11 7.98 5.76
CA LEU A 84 -1.77 8.68 4.52
C LEU A 84 -2.69 8.30 3.36
N ALA A 85 -3.30 7.11 3.39
CA ALA A 85 -4.29 6.67 2.41
C ALA A 85 -5.53 7.58 2.31
N PHE A 86 -5.81 8.40 3.35
CA PHE A 86 -6.93 9.32 3.39
C PHE A 86 -6.56 10.75 3.02
N LEU A 87 -5.28 11.04 2.78
CA LEU A 87 -4.84 12.36 2.36
C LEU A 87 -5.11 12.60 0.88
N SER A 88 -5.26 13.87 0.52
CA SER A 88 -5.24 14.27 -0.88
C SER A 88 -3.83 14.05 -1.46
N LYS A 89 -3.73 13.83 -2.78
CA LYS A 89 -2.43 13.65 -3.45
C LYS A 89 -1.43 14.78 -3.18
N ASN A 90 -1.93 15.99 -2.97
CA ASN A 90 -1.09 17.17 -2.70
C ASN A 90 -0.50 17.15 -1.28
N ASP A 91 -1.14 16.46 -0.35
CA ASP A 91 -0.75 16.44 1.06
C ASP A 91 0.12 15.24 1.43
N ILE A 92 0.22 14.23 0.55
CA ILE A 92 1.00 13.00 0.79
C ILE A 92 2.47 13.33 1.11
N MET A 93 3.10 14.22 0.32
CA MET A 93 4.50 14.59 0.54
C MET A 93 4.73 15.32 1.87
N THR A 94 3.76 16.14 2.27
CA THR A 94 3.76 16.80 3.59
C THR A 94 3.63 15.78 4.70
N GLY A 95 2.72 14.81 4.58
CA GLY A 95 2.53 13.73 5.54
C GLY A 95 3.76 12.84 5.69
N LEU A 96 4.41 12.46 4.60
CA LEU A 96 5.67 11.70 4.60
C LEU A 96 6.81 12.48 5.25
N SER A 97 6.93 13.79 4.95
CA SER A 97 7.95 14.65 5.58
C SER A 97 7.73 14.77 7.09
N TYR A 98 6.47 14.90 7.53
CA TYR A 98 6.12 14.86 8.94
C TYR A 98 6.51 13.52 9.57
N LEU A 99 6.15 12.40 8.97
CA LEU A 99 6.51 11.07 9.46
C LEU A 99 8.03 10.90 9.61
N LYS A 100 8.84 11.34 8.65
CA LYS A 100 10.30 11.33 8.77
C LYS A 100 10.83 12.13 9.96
N SER A 101 10.15 13.22 10.34
CA SER A 101 10.56 14.04 11.49
C SER A 101 10.22 13.44 12.85
N VAL A 102 9.23 12.53 12.91
CA VAL A 102 8.77 11.91 14.17
C VAL A 102 9.11 10.43 14.27
N MET A 103 9.53 9.80 13.18
CA MET A 103 9.92 8.38 13.17
C MET A 103 11.24 8.22 13.95
N PRO A 104 11.35 7.22 14.84
CA PRO A 104 12.62 6.86 15.46
C PRO A 104 13.68 6.55 14.40
N GLU A 105 14.95 6.89 14.66
CA GLU A 105 16.06 6.70 13.73
C GLU A 105 16.14 5.25 13.23
N GLU A 106 16.02 4.29 14.15
CA GLU A 106 16.00 2.84 13.90
C GLU A 106 14.84 2.35 13.01
N ALA A 107 13.80 3.18 12.79
CA ALA A 107 12.62 2.84 12.00
C ALA A 107 12.46 3.69 10.73
N THR A 108 13.45 4.52 10.38
CA THR A 108 13.41 5.40 9.18
C THR A 108 13.17 4.61 7.89
N ASP A 109 13.78 3.42 7.77
CA ASP A 109 13.62 2.49 6.65
C ASP A 109 12.17 2.10 6.37
N LEU A 110 11.29 2.16 7.38
CA LEU A 110 9.86 1.91 7.21
C LEU A 110 9.22 2.99 6.34
N VAL A 111 9.49 4.27 6.62
CA VAL A 111 8.94 5.39 5.83
C VAL A 111 9.52 5.38 4.41
N GLU A 112 10.83 5.17 4.28
CA GLU A 112 11.48 5.12 2.98
C GLU A 112 10.97 4.00 2.08
N TYR A 113 10.54 2.88 2.65
CA TYR A 113 9.90 1.81 1.88
C TYR A 113 8.61 2.31 1.23
N PHE A 114 7.72 2.96 1.99
CA PHE A 114 6.45 3.48 1.46
C PHE A 114 6.63 4.63 0.48
N GLU A 115 7.68 5.44 0.61
CA GLU A 115 7.99 6.48 -0.39
C GLU A 115 8.39 5.91 -1.76
N ARG A 116 8.92 4.68 -1.79
CA ARG A 116 9.43 4.02 -3.01
C ARG A 116 8.42 3.07 -3.67
N THR A 117 7.27 2.85 -3.04
CA THR A 117 6.23 1.91 -3.51
C THR A 117 5.18 2.65 -4.34
#